data_AF-A0A3M8FR22-F1
#
_entry.id   AF-A0A3M8FR22-F1
#
_cell.length_a   1.000
_cell.length_b   1.000
_cell.length_c   1.000
_cell.angle_alpha   90.00
_cell.angle_beta   90.00
_cell.angle_gamma   90.00
#
_symmetry.space_group_name_H-M   'P 1'
#
loop_
_entity.id
_entity.type
_entity.pdbx_description
1 polymer ?
#
loop_
_entity_poly.entity_id
_entity_poly.type
_entity_poly.pdbx_seq_one_letter_code
_entity_poly.pdbx_strand_id
1 'polypeptide(L)'
;MNTRHAHSENQTRIRARFGLPLHDHAQHDRYESLIAHARAAAIELDRALKPGKVALITGPNGSGKSLVVNQLSHICQRPITPLTDLSIEERPPIDLFNCSLNDACRTLAASGLADAHQLVTPANRLSVGQQARLSLALALHHAAQLGKPCTIIADEFASPLDRTTAASLGSCLRRHIEEPIRLIAAAAHDDLIELLAPDVLLYTPIEGTPELLTRESACG
;
A
#
# COMPACT_ATOMS: atom_id res chain seq x y z
N MET A 1 -5.94 -24.14 -27.19
CA MET A 1 -6.46 -24.95 -26.07
C MET A 1 -5.39 -25.99 -25.70
N ASN A 2 -4.62 -25.83 -24.61
CA ASN A 2 -4.02 -26.95 -23.85
C ASN A 2 -3.07 -26.60 -22.68
N THR A 3 -2.91 -25.34 -22.28
CA THR A 3 -1.99 -25.00 -21.16
C THR A 3 -2.57 -25.26 -19.76
N ARG A 4 -3.90 -25.31 -19.60
CA ARG A 4 -4.54 -25.56 -18.29
C ARG A 4 -4.50 -27.03 -17.84
N HIS A 5 -4.53 -27.99 -18.77
CA HIS A 5 -4.48 -29.42 -18.43
C HIS A 5 -3.10 -29.86 -17.93
N ALA A 6 -2.01 -29.36 -18.53
CA ALA A 6 -0.65 -29.71 -18.13
C ALA A 6 -0.26 -29.17 -16.74
N HIS A 7 -0.80 -28.01 -16.34
CA HIS A 7 -0.56 -27.42 -15.01
C HIS A 7 -1.26 -28.20 -13.89
N SER A 8 -2.47 -28.69 -14.16
CA SER A 8 -3.27 -29.51 -13.23
C SER A 8 -2.60 -30.86 -12.92
N GLU A 9 -2.05 -31.53 -13.93
CA GLU A 9 -1.38 -32.83 -13.76
C GLU A 9 -0.07 -32.69 -12.96
N ASN A 10 0.70 -31.63 -13.20
CA ASN A 10 1.94 -31.39 -12.46
C ASN A 10 1.67 -31.07 -10.98
N GLN A 11 0.67 -30.24 -10.67
CA GLN A 11 0.29 -29.94 -9.29
C GLN A 11 -0.24 -31.19 -8.55
N THR A 12 -1.03 -32.01 -9.23
CA THR A 12 -1.54 -33.29 -8.68
C THR A 12 -0.41 -34.25 -8.34
N ARG A 13 0.59 -34.38 -9.23
CA ARG A 13 1.78 -35.22 -9.00
C ARG A 13 2.65 -34.72 -7.86
N ILE A 14 2.84 -33.40 -7.72
CA ILE A 14 3.59 -32.82 -6.62
C ILE A 14 2.87 -33.07 -5.28
N ARG A 15 1.56 -32.82 -5.20
CA ARG A 15 0.75 -33.05 -3.98
C ARG A 15 0.77 -34.51 -3.55
N ALA A 16 0.58 -35.45 -4.48
CA ALA A 16 0.66 -36.88 -4.19
C ALA A 16 2.02 -37.28 -3.60
N ARG A 17 3.11 -36.72 -4.14
CA ARG A 17 4.49 -37.04 -3.73
C ARG A 17 4.83 -36.52 -2.32
N PHE A 18 4.12 -35.49 -1.85
CA PHE A 18 4.21 -34.95 -0.50
C PHE A 18 3.10 -35.45 0.44
N GLY A 19 2.26 -36.40 0.01
CA GLY A 19 1.15 -36.93 0.81
C GLY A 19 0.03 -35.92 1.09
N LEU A 20 -0.06 -34.85 0.29
CA LEU A 20 -1.08 -33.82 0.43
C LEU A 20 -2.37 -34.25 -0.27
N PRO A 21 -3.55 -33.96 0.31
CA PRO A 21 -4.84 -34.31 -0.29
C PRO A 21 -4.99 -33.70 -1.69
N LEU A 22 -5.45 -34.51 -2.65
CA LEU A 22 -5.52 -34.16 -4.07
C LEU A 22 -6.71 -33.25 -4.42
N HIS A 23 -7.74 -33.26 -3.59
CA HIS A 23 -8.87 -32.34 -3.66
C HIS A 23 -9.16 -31.81 -2.26
N ASP A 24 -8.93 -30.52 -2.06
CA ASP A 24 -9.14 -29.85 -0.78
C ASP A 24 -10.27 -28.83 -0.94
N HIS A 25 -11.51 -29.35 -0.98
CA HIS A 25 -12.73 -28.53 -1.07
C HIS A 25 -12.79 -27.52 0.09
N ALA A 26 -12.33 -27.92 1.28
CA ALA A 26 -12.26 -27.04 2.44
C ALA A 26 -11.29 -25.87 2.26
N GLN A 27 -10.16 -26.06 1.56
CA GLN A 27 -9.26 -24.95 1.19
C GLN A 27 -9.90 -24.01 0.15
N HIS A 28 -10.67 -24.54 -0.80
CA HIS A 28 -11.34 -23.73 -1.82
C HIS A 28 -12.42 -22.83 -1.19
N ASP A 29 -13.30 -23.41 -0.36
CA ASP A 29 -14.37 -22.69 0.33
C ASP A 29 -13.81 -21.60 1.27
N ARG A 30 -12.70 -21.90 1.97
CA ARG A 30 -11.98 -20.92 2.80
C ARG A 30 -11.42 -19.77 1.98
N TYR A 31 -10.81 -20.06 0.83
CA TYR A 31 -10.24 -19.03 -0.03
C TYR A 31 -11.33 -18.12 -0.64
N GLU A 32 -12.46 -18.68 -1.06
CA GLU A 32 -13.61 -17.90 -1.54
C GLU A 32 -14.19 -17.01 -0.43
N SER A 33 -14.35 -17.55 0.78
CA SER A 33 -14.78 -16.76 1.95
C SER A 33 -13.81 -15.62 2.27
N LEU A 34 -12.50 -15.87 2.21
CA LEU A 34 -11.46 -14.85 2.41
C LEU A 34 -11.57 -13.71 1.38
N ILE A 35 -11.78 -14.04 0.10
CA ILE A 35 -11.97 -13.05 -0.97
C ILE A 35 -13.25 -12.25 -0.71
N ALA A 36 -14.34 -12.91 -0.31
CA ALA A 36 -15.61 -12.24 -0.01
C ALA A 36 -15.46 -11.25 1.16
N HIS A 37 -14.78 -11.66 2.24
CA HIS A 37 -14.47 -10.77 3.37
C HIS A 37 -13.58 -9.60 2.96
N ALA A 38 -12.52 -9.86 2.17
CA ALA A 38 -11.64 -8.80 1.70
C ALA A 38 -12.37 -7.78 0.81
N ARG A 39 -13.31 -8.26 -0.02
CA ARG A 39 -14.14 -7.40 -0.87
C ARG A 39 -15.11 -6.56 -0.06
N ALA A 40 -15.78 -7.16 0.93
CA ALA A 40 -16.68 -6.43 1.83
C ALA A 40 -15.92 -5.32 2.57
N ALA A 41 -14.77 -5.66 3.16
CA ALA A 41 -13.91 -4.72 3.86
C ALA A 41 -13.39 -3.59 2.97
N ALA A 42 -12.99 -3.89 1.73
CA ALA A 42 -12.57 -2.87 0.76
C ALA A 42 -13.71 -1.88 0.45
N ILE A 43 -14.93 -2.37 0.23
CA ILE A 43 -16.10 -1.52 -0.03
C ILE A 43 -16.42 -0.64 1.18
N GLU A 44 -16.36 -1.20 2.38
CA GLU A 44 -16.60 -0.46 3.61
C GLU A 44 -15.54 0.64 3.82
N LEU A 45 -14.27 0.31 3.60
CA LEU A 45 -13.16 1.24 3.74
C LEU A 45 -13.21 2.38 2.71
N ASP A 46 -13.47 2.08 1.42
CA ASP A 46 -13.58 3.12 0.39
C ASP A 46 -14.73 4.11 0.66
N ARG A 47 -15.84 3.62 1.26
CA ARG A 47 -16.97 4.47 1.67
C ARG A 47 -16.65 5.31 2.90
N ALA A 48 -15.96 4.75 3.88
CA ALA A 48 -15.61 5.45 5.12
C ALA A 48 -14.53 6.52 4.90
N LEU A 49 -13.61 6.30 3.96
CA LEU A 49 -12.47 7.18 3.74
C LEU A 49 -12.84 8.42 2.90
N LYS A 50 -13.03 9.54 3.59
CA LYS A 50 -13.32 10.86 3.00
C LYS A 50 -12.08 11.43 2.28
N PRO A 51 -12.23 12.35 1.31
CA PRO A 51 -11.11 13.11 0.73
C PRO A 51 -10.24 13.79 1.80
N GLY A 52 -8.93 13.88 1.57
CA GLY A 52 -7.97 14.47 2.51
C GLY A 52 -7.73 13.63 3.79
N LYS A 53 -8.22 12.39 3.83
CA LYS A 53 -8.08 11.49 4.97
C LYS A 53 -7.15 10.32 4.67
N VAL A 54 -6.64 9.73 5.75
CA VAL A 54 -5.71 8.60 5.70
C VAL A 54 -6.34 7.37 6.33
N ALA A 55 -6.23 6.24 5.65
CA ALA A 55 -6.53 4.93 6.19
C ALA A 55 -5.26 4.11 6.40
N LEU A 56 -5.27 3.28 7.44
CA LEU A 56 -4.27 2.23 7.67
C LEU A 56 -4.95 0.87 7.65
N ILE A 57 -4.40 -0.07 6.89
CA ILE A 57 -4.74 -1.49 6.95
C ILE A 57 -3.62 -2.19 7.70
N THR A 58 -3.93 -2.81 8.85
CA THR A 58 -2.93 -3.51 9.67
C THR A 58 -3.37 -4.93 10.02
N GLY A 59 -2.43 -5.73 10.52
CA GLY A 59 -2.63 -7.10 10.94
C GLY A 59 -1.40 -7.99 10.68
N PRO A 60 -1.38 -9.22 11.21
CA PRO A 60 -0.25 -10.13 11.05
C PRO A 60 0.07 -10.48 9.59
N ASN A 61 1.29 -10.95 9.33
CA ASN A 61 1.64 -11.47 8.00
C ASN A 61 0.72 -12.66 7.62
N GLY A 62 0.20 -12.66 6.40
CA GLY A 62 -0.75 -13.67 5.94
C GLY A 62 -2.22 -13.42 6.29
N SER A 63 -2.57 -12.32 6.98
CA SER A 63 -3.96 -11.96 7.32
C SER A 63 -4.84 -11.49 6.16
N GLY A 64 -4.31 -11.42 4.94
CA GLY A 64 -5.06 -10.99 3.76
C GLY A 64 -5.08 -9.47 3.49
N LYS A 65 -4.21 -8.67 4.12
CA LYS A 65 -4.04 -7.23 3.81
C LYS A 65 -3.91 -6.95 2.31
N SER A 66 -3.00 -7.65 1.63
CA SER A 66 -2.78 -7.49 0.18
C SER A 66 -4.00 -7.91 -0.64
N LEU A 67 -4.86 -8.82 -0.14
CA LEU A 67 -6.14 -9.12 -0.81
C LEU A 67 -7.10 -7.94 -0.73
N VAL A 68 -7.22 -7.29 0.44
CA VAL A 68 -8.01 -6.07 0.59
C VAL A 68 -7.48 -4.94 -0.29
N VAL A 69 -6.16 -4.71 -0.28
CA VAL A 69 -5.48 -3.73 -1.14
C VAL A 69 -5.77 -3.99 -2.62
N ASN A 70 -5.69 -5.25 -3.05
CA ASN A 70 -6.01 -5.63 -4.41
C ASN A 70 -7.48 -5.30 -4.76
N GLN A 71 -8.43 -5.61 -3.86
CA GLN A 71 -9.84 -5.22 -4.09
C GLN A 71 -10.01 -3.70 -4.17
N LEU A 72 -9.35 -2.92 -3.30
CA LEU A 72 -9.38 -1.46 -3.31
C LEU A 72 -8.87 -0.88 -4.63
N SER A 73 -7.80 -1.44 -5.19
CA SER A 73 -7.27 -1.01 -6.49
C SER A 73 -8.27 -1.13 -7.65
N HIS A 74 -9.32 -1.96 -7.50
CA HIS A 74 -10.35 -2.14 -8.50
C HIS A 74 -11.59 -1.25 -8.29
N ILE A 75 -11.83 -0.78 -7.06
CA ILE A 75 -13.05 -0.03 -6.71
C ILE A 75 -12.81 1.44 -6.41
N CYS A 76 -11.60 1.80 -5.94
CA CYS A 76 -11.30 3.19 -5.59
C CYS A 76 -11.29 4.08 -6.83
N GLN A 77 -11.71 5.32 -6.64
CA GLN A 77 -11.64 6.33 -7.68
C GLN A 77 -10.18 6.68 -7.99
N ARG A 78 -9.76 6.48 -9.25
CA ARG A 78 -8.40 6.83 -9.76
C ARG A 78 -7.30 6.33 -8.80
N PRO A 79 -7.15 5.01 -8.66
CA PRO A 79 -6.14 4.44 -7.77
C PRO A 79 -4.75 4.77 -8.33
N ILE A 80 -3.86 5.21 -7.44
CA ILE A 80 -2.46 5.50 -7.74
C ILE A 80 -1.64 4.61 -6.82
N THR A 81 -0.87 3.70 -7.40
CA THR A 81 0.02 2.83 -6.63
C THR A 81 1.46 3.36 -6.77
N PRO A 82 2.21 3.50 -5.67
CA PRO A 82 3.64 3.77 -5.74
C PRO A 82 4.35 2.75 -6.66
N LEU A 83 5.34 3.22 -7.42
CA LEU A 83 6.18 2.38 -8.27
C LEU A 83 6.89 1.31 -7.43
N THR A 84 6.81 0.06 -7.88
CA THR A 84 7.43 -1.08 -7.19
C THR A 84 8.91 -1.25 -7.52
N ASP A 85 9.37 -0.69 -8.63
CA ASP A 85 10.74 -0.84 -9.11
C ASP A 85 11.26 0.46 -9.75
N LEU A 86 12.39 0.93 -9.23
CA LEU A 86 13.14 2.09 -9.73
C LEU A 86 14.59 1.70 -10.11
N SER A 87 14.89 0.40 -10.21
CA SER A 87 16.23 -0.15 -10.47
C SER A 87 16.80 0.20 -11.85
N ILE A 88 15.95 0.58 -12.79
CA ILE A 88 16.35 1.00 -14.15
C ILE A 88 16.28 2.51 -14.36
N GLU A 89 15.87 3.28 -13.35
CA GLU A 89 15.74 4.74 -13.48
C GLU A 89 17.10 5.40 -13.24
N GLU A 90 17.72 5.86 -14.33
CA GLU A 90 19.04 6.49 -14.33
C GLU A 90 19.01 7.99 -14.02
N ARG A 91 17.82 8.62 -14.06
CA ARG A 91 17.68 10.03 -13.71
C ARG A 91 17.68 10.21 -12.19
N PRO A 92 18.21 11.33 -11.69
CA PRO A 92 18.12 11.66 -10.27
C PRO A 92 16.68 12.04 -9.89
N PRO A 93 16.27 11.88 -8.61
CA PRO A 93 14.94 12.24 -8.14
C PRO A 93 14.44 13.59 -8.62
N ILE A 94 15.29 14.61 -8.57
CA ILE A 94 14.91 15.98 -8.89
C ILE A 94 14.43 16.17 -10.33
N ASP A 95 14.91 15.32 -11.25
CA ASP A 95 14.56 15.35 -12.68
C ASP A 95 13.30 14.51 -13.01
N LEU A 96 12.73 13.80 -12.03
CA LEU A 96 11.54 12.97 -12.22
C LEU A 96 10.22 13.75 -12.01
N PHE A 97 10.30 15.00 -11.55
CA PHE A 97 9.14 15.84 -11.28
C PHE A 97 8.98 16.89 -12.37
N ASN A 98 7.78 17.01 -12.92
CA ASN A 98 7.50 17.99 -13.97
C ASN A 98 6.90 19.28 -13.37
N CYS A 99 7.61 19.89 -12.41
CA CYS A 99 7.20 21.10 -11.71
C CYS A 99 8.41 21.99 -11.37
N SER A 100 8.20 23.05 -10.59
CA SER A 100 9.31 23.88 -10.12
C SER A 100 10.22 23.10 -9.17
N LEU A 101 11.51 23.47 -9.13
CA LEU A 101 12.49 22.87 -8.21
C LEU A 101 12.00 22.90 -6.76
N ASN A 102 11.36 24.00 -6.35
CA ASN A 102 10.84 24.16 -5.00
C ASN A 102 9.71 23.15 -4.71
N ASP A 103 8.81 22.94 -5.66
CA ASP A 103 7.70 21.99 -5.50
C ASP A 103 8.19 20.53 -5.50
N ALA A 104 9.20 20.23 -6.33
CA ALA A 104 9.86 18.93 -6.34
C ALA A 104 10.52 18.65 -4.99
N CYS A 105 11.33 19.59 -4.47
CA CYS A 105 11.96 19.49 -3.15
C CYS A 105 10.94 19.35 -2.02
N ARG A 106 9.82 20.10 -2.07
CA ARG A 106 8.73 19.97 -1.08
C ARG A 106 8.11 18.58 -1.11
N THR A 107 7.83 18.04 -2.30
CA THR A 107 7.22 16.72 -2.46
C THR A 107 8.17 15.61 -2.01
N LEU A 108 9.46 15.73 -2.32
CA LEU A 108 10.50 14.82 -1.87
C LEU A 108 10.70 14.87 -0.35
N ALA A 109 10.69 16.07 0.24
CA ALA A 109 10.73 16.23 1.69
C ALA A 109 9.49 15.64 2.38
N ALA A 110 8.31 15.72 1.75
CA ALA A 110 7.08 15.12 2.25
C ALA A 110 7.16 13.60 2.40
N SER A 111 7.99 12.93 1.57
CA SER A 111 8.28 11.50 1.70
C SER A 111 9.58 11.19 2.46
N GLY A 112 10.19 12.19 3.11
CA GLY A 112 11.42 11.99 3.89
C GLY A 112 12.69 11.83 3.05
N LEU A 113 12.71 12.32 1.81
CA LEU A 113 13.90 12.50 0.97
C LEU A 113 14.28 13.98 0.89
N ALA A 114 15.02 14.47 1.90
CA ALA A 114 15.42 15.88 1.98
C ALA A 114 16.93 16.11 1.86
N ASP A 115 17.72 15.04 1.78
CA ASP A 115 19.18 15.12 1.70
C ASP A 115 19.63 15.47 0.28
N ALA A 116 20.46 16.52 0.15
CA ALA A 116 20.87 17.06 -1.15
C ALA A 116 21.59 16.02 -2.03
N HIS A 117 22.39 15.13 -1.43
CA HIS A 117 23.09 14.09 -2.18
C HIS A 117 22.09 13.08 -2.77
N GLN A 118 21.06 12.69 -2.00
CA GLN A 118 19.99 11.81 -2.50
C GLN A 118 19.26 12.44 -3.70
N LEU A 119 19.02 13.75 -3.69
CA LEU A 119 18.26 14.43 -4.74
C LEU A 119 18.92 14.42 -6.12
N VAL A 120 20.26 14.36 -6.14
CA VAL A 120 21.08 14.36 -7.36
C VAL A 120 21.68 12.98 -7.68
N THR A 121 21.44 11.99 -6.84
CA THR A 121 21.88 10.61 -7.08
C THR A 121 20.86 9.91 -7.98
N PRO A 122 21.29 9.24 -9.08
CA PRO A 122 20.41 8.42 -9.89
C PRO A 122 19.50 7.50 -9.06
N ALA A 123 18.20 7.43 -9.39
CA ALA A 123 17.22 6.71 -8.59
C ALA A 123 17.59 5.22 -8.40
N ASN A 124 18.17 4.59 -9.43
CA ASN A 124 18.66 3.22 -9.37
C ASN A 124 19.86 2.99 -8.43
N ARG A 125 20.54 4.04 -7.97
CA ARG A 125 21.65 3.98 -7.01
C ARG A 125 21.23 4.29 -5.57
N LEU A 126 19.98 4.69 -5.36
CA LEU A 126 19.41 4.88 -4.05
C LEU A 126 19.23 3.53 -3.34
N SER A 127 19.30 3.52 -2.00
CA SER A 127 18.97 2.32 -1.21
C SER A 127 17.50 1.94 -1.37
N VAL A 128 17.13 0.69 -1.08
CA VAL A 128 15.74 0.21 -1.18
C VAL A 128 14.76 1.12 -0.42
N GLY A 129 15.12 1.54 0.80
CA GLY A 129 14.30 2.47 1.57
C GLY A 129 14.25 3.89 1.01
N GLN A 130 15.28 4.36 0.31
CA GLN A 130 15.25 5.64 -0.40
C GLN A 130 14.38 5.53 -1.67
N GLN A 131 14.49 4.43 -2.43
CA GLN A 131 13.64 4.17 -3.59
C GLN A 131 12.16 4.07 -3.20
N ALA A 132 11.83 3.41 -2.10
CA ALA A 132 10.46 3.35 -1.57
C ALA A 132 9.89 4.74 -1.26
N ARG A 133 10.69 5.62 -0.66
CA ARG A 133 10.30 7.01 -0.39
C ARG A 133 10.18 7.85 -1.66
N LEU A 134 11.03 7.62 -2.65
CA LEU A 134 10.96 8.28 -3.96
C LEU A 134 9.68 7.87 -4.70
N SER A 135 9.42 6.57 -4.73
CA SER A 135 8.21 5.99 -5.30
C SER A 135 6.94 6.62 -4.72
N LEU A 136 6.89 6.80 -3.41
CA LEU A 136 5.78 7.49 -2.76
C LEU A 136 5.70 8.99 -3.10
N ALA A 137 6.85 9.68 -3.20
CA ALA A 137 6.89 11.08 -3.65
C ALA A 137 6.33 11.23 -5.08
N LEU A 138 6.66 10.31 -5.98
CA LEU A 138 6.14 10.31 -7.35
C LEU A 138 4.62 10.07 -7.38
N ALA A 139 4.11 9.18 -6.53
CA ALA A 139 2.67 8.97 -6.37
C ALA A 139 1.95 10.23 -5.86
N LEU A 140 2.52 10.90 -4.85
CA LEU A 140 1.99 12.19 -4.32
C LEU A 140 2.01 13.28 -5.39
N HIS A 141 3.12 13.40 -6.13
CA HIS A 141 3.23 14.37 -7.22
C HIS A 141 2.17 14.10 -8.30
N HIS A 142 2.02 12.85 -8.73
CA HIS A 142 1.02 12.48 -9.72
C HIS A 142 -0.40 12.81 -9.26
N ALA A 143 -0.73 12.47 -8.00
CA ALA A 143 -2.02 12.79 -7.39
C ALA A 143 -2.29 14.30 -7.36
N ALA A 144 -1.30 15.10 -6.97
CA ALA A 144 -1.40 16.56 -6.97
C ALA A 144 -1.58 17.14 -8.38
N GLN A 145 -0.84 16.63 -9.37
CA GLN A 145 -0.95 17.06 -10.77
C GLN A 145 -2.31 16.75 -11.39
N LEU A 146 -2.97 15.66 -10.99
CA LEU A 146 -4.31 15.35 -11.46
C LEU A 146 -5.35 16.40 -11.03
N GLY A 147 -5.16 17.03 -9.86
CA GLY A 147 -6.08 18.02 -9.30
C GLY A 147 -7.52 17.52 -9.13
N LYS A 148 -7.70 16.19 -9.03
CA LYS A 148 -9.01 15.51 -8.99
C LYS A 148 -9.04 14.47 -7.87
N PRO A 149 -10.22 14.11 -7.36
CA PRO A 149 -10.37 13.02 -6.41
C PRO A 149 -9.68 11.74 -6.89
N CYS A 150 -8.73 11.27 -6.09
CA CYS A 150 -7.93 10.08 -6.32
C CYS A 150 -7.52 9.43 -4.99
N THR A 151 -7.12 8.16 -5.07
CA THR A 151 -6.65 7.40 -3.89
C THR A 151 -5.26 6.87 -4.15
N ILE A 152 -4.30 7.28 -3.33
CA ILE A 152 -2.99 6.64 -3.27
C ILE A 152 -3.12 5.38 -2.41
N ILE A 153 -2.68 4.23 -2.95
CA ILE A 153 -2.74 2.94 -2.27
C ILE A 153 -1.31 2.41 -2.17
N ALA A 154 -0.77 2.36 -0.96
CA ALA A 154 0.58 1.88 -0.68
C ALA A 154 0.51 0.53 0.05
N ASP A 155 0.78 -0.57 -0.68
CA ASP A 155 1.02 -1.88 -0.05
C ASP A 155 2.43 -1.93 0.55
N GLU A 156 2.61 -2.78 1.56
CA GLU A 156 3.86 -2.92 2.30
C GLU A 156 4.46 -1.58 2.76
N PHE A 157 3.61 -0.67 3.19
CA PHE A 157 3.99 0.67 3.60
C PHE A 157 5.06 0.61 4.70
N ALA A 158 6.16 1.32 4.47
CA ALA A 158 7.34 1.37 5.32
C ALA A 158 8.05 0.03 5.58
N SER A 159 7.71 -1.06 4.89
CA SER A 159 8.39 -2.36 5.05
C SER A 159 9.91 -2.33 4.84
N PRO A 160 10.50 -1.54 3.92
CA PRO A 160 11.95 -1.51 3.73
C PRO A 160 12.65 -0.46 4.61
N LEU A 161 11.93 0.19 5.52
CA LEU A 161 12.44 1.30 6.33
C LEU A 161 12.75 0.83 7.75
N ASP A 162 13.77 1.45 8.38
CA ASP A 162 13.91 1.36 9.83
C ASP A 162 12.78 2.13 10.54
N ARG A 163 12.56 1.80 11.81
CA ARG A 163 11.44 2.37 12.60
C ARG A 163 11.48 3.89 12.69
N THR A 164 12.65 4.50 12.83
CA THR A 164 12.80 5.96 12.95
C THR A 164 12.45 6.65 11.63
N THR A 165 12.88 6.08 10.51
CA THR A 165 12.52 6.58 9.18
C THR A 165 11.03 6.38 8.89
N ALA A 166 10.45 5.23 9.24
CA ALA A 166 9.02 4.96 9.10
C ALA A 166 8.16 5.96 9.89
N ALA A 167 8.57 6.27 11.13
CA ALA A 167 7.93 7.28 11.99
C ALA A 167 7.94 8.68 11.37
N SER A 168 9.10 9.10 10.89
CA SER A 168 9.26 10.40 10.23
C SER A 168 8.40 10.48 8.96
N LEU A 169 8.37 9.40 8.17
CA LEU A 169 7.55 9.30 6.97
C LEU A 169 6.05 9.43 7.29
N GLY A 170 5.54 8.66 8.25
CA GLY A 170 4.12 8.70 8.64
C GLY A 170 3.68 10.10 9.06
N SER A 171 4.49 10.77 9.90
CA SER A 171 4.22 12.13 10.35
C SER A 171 4.24 13.16 9.21
N CYS A 172 5.19 13.02 8.27
CA CYS A 172 5.27 13.92 7.12
C CYS A 172 4.10 13.72 6.16
N LEU A 173 3.76 12.48 5.80
CA LEU A 173 2.65 12.17 4.91
C LEU A 173 1.33 12.68 5.45
N ARG A 174 1.08 12.50 6.76
CA ARG A 174 -0.16 12.95 7.37
C ARG A 174 -0.43 14.44 7.14
N ARG A 175 0.62 15.27 7.06
CA ARG A 175 0.55 16.70 6.79
C ARG A 175 0.39 17.07 5.31
N HIS A 176 0.71 16.15 4.39
CA HIS A 176 0.68 16.41 2.95
C HIS A 176 -0.48 15.72 2.23
N ILE A 177 -1.19 14.80 2.89
CA ILE A 177 -2.45 14.27 2.40
C ILE A 177 -3.56 15.28 2.71
N GLU A 178 -3.98 15.99 1.67
CA GLU A 178 -5.03 16.99 1.70
C GLU A 178 -6.05 16.71 0.59
N GLU A 179 -7.20 17.38 0.64
CA GLU A 179 -8.20 17.24 -0.42
C GLU A 179 -7.63 17.67 -1.79
N PRO A 180 -7.91 16.93 -2.87
CA PRO A 180 -8.89 15.85 -3.00
C PRO A 180 -8.29 14.43 -2.86
N ILE A 181 -7.07 14.29 -2.33
CA ILE A 181 -6.30 13.04 -2.29
C ILE A 181 -6.68 12.23 -1.05
N ARG A 182 -6.81 10.91 -1.21
CA ARG A 182 -6.94 9.94 -0.12
C ARG A 182 -5.68 9.09 -0.06
N LEU A 183 -5.27 8.65 1.13
CA LEU A 183 -4.18 7.68 1.29
C LEU A 183 -4.70 6.43 1.98
N ILE A 184 -4.40 5.26 1.41
CA ILE A 184 -4.56 3.97 2.06
C ILE A 184 -3.19 3.33 2.15
N ALA A 185 -2.68 3.15 3.37
CA ALA A 185 -1.43 2.44 3.63
C ALA A 185 -1.74 1.06 4.20
N ALA A 186 -1.07 0.02 3.74
CA ALA A 186 -1.13 -1.31 4.35
C ALA A 186 0.22 -1.68 4.94
N ALA A 187 0.24 -2.06 6.22
CA ALA A 187 1.47 -2.44 6.91
C ALA A 187 1.22 -3.60 7.88
N ALA A 188 2.29 -4.30 8.27
CA ALA A 188 2.18 -5.43 9.20
C ALA A 188 2.31 -5.02 10.67
N HIS A 189 2.79 -3.81 10.94
CA HIS A 189 3.14 -3.36 12.29
C HIS A 189 2.19 -2.26 12.75
N ASP A 190 1.71 -2.40 13.99
CA ASP A 190 0.72 -1.51 14.58
C ASP A 190 1.34 -0.21 15.14
N ASP A 191 2.67 -0.12 15.21
CA ASP A 191 3.40 1.10 15.61
C ASP A 191 3.12 2.28 14.66
N LEU A 192 2.76 1.99 13.40
CA LEU A 192 2.34 2.99 12.43
C LEU A 192 1.00 3.66 12.77
N ILE A 193 0.17 3.08 13.66
CA ILE A 193 -1.11 3.69 14.07
C ILE A 193 -0.87 5.06 14.72
N GLU A 194 0.08 5.13 15.66
CA GLU A 194 0.38 6.38 16.37
C GLU A 194 1.04 7.41 15.44
N LEU A 195 1.92 6.93 14.56
CA LEU A 195 2.77 7.76 13.69
C LEU A 195 2.02 8.33 12.49
N LEU A 196 1.22 7.50 11.82
CA LEU A 196 0.41 7.91 10.67
C LEU A 196 -0.87 8.61 11.12
N ALA A 197 -1.33 8.31 12.33
CA ALA A 197 -2.53 8.85 12.92
C ALA A 197 -3.74 8.77 11.96
N PRO A 198 -4.12 7.54 11.52
CA PRO A 198 -5.13 7.35 10.48
C PRO A 198 -6.51 7.77 10.97
N ASP A 199 -7.34 8.27 10.05
CA ASP A 199 -8.74 8.60 10.30
C ASP A 199 -9.61 7.33 10.31
N VAL A 200 -9.20 6.31 9.54
CA VAL A 200 -9.83 4.98 9.48
C VAL A 200 -8.77 3.88 9.63
N LEU A 201 -8.99 2.92 10.52
CA LEU A 201 -8.15 1.75 10.70
C LEU A 201 -8.93 0.51 10.27
N LEU A 202 -8.36 -0.30 9.39
CA LEU A 202 -8.88 -1.62 9.05
C LEU A 202 -7.93 -2.68 9.62
N TYR A 203 -8.38 -3.40 10.64
CA TYR A 203 -7.64 -4.52 11.19
C TYR A 203 -8.01 -5.82 10.47
N THR A 204 -6.99 -6.58 10.05
CA THR A 204 -7.16 -7.88 9.39
C THR A 204 -6.61 -8.98 10.30
N PRO A 205 -7.47 -9.79 10.96
CA PRO A 205 -7.01 -10.90 11.77
C PRO A 205 -6.55 -12.09 10.90
N ILE A 206 -5.80 -13.03 11.48
CA ILE A 206 -5.42 -14.28 10.80
C ILE A 206 -6.65 -15.15 10.51
N GLU A 207 -7.59 -15.18 11.46
CA GLU A 207 -8.86 -15.88 11.34
C GLU A 207 -10.01 -14.92 11.65
N GLY A 208 -11.10 -15.02 10.89
CA GLY A 208 -12.28 -14.17 11.05
C GLY A 208 -12.42 -13.12 9.95
N THR A 209 -13.17 -12.07 10.28
CA THR A 209 -13.51 -10.97 9.36
C THR A 209 -12.67 -9.74 9.66
N PRO A 210 -12.23 -8.98 8.65
CA PRO A 210 -11.64 -7.66 8.86
C PRO A 210 -12.59 -6.75 9.64
N GLU A 211 -12.03 -5.91 10.51
CA GLU A 211 -12.78 -4.98 11.36
C GLU A 211 -12.37 -3.54 11.03
N LEU A 212 -13.36 -2.68 10.78
CA LEU A 212 -13.15 -1.27 10.47
C LEU A 212 -13.44 -0.41 11.71
N LEU A 213 -12.46 0.41 12.08
CA LEU A 213 -12.51 1.33 13.21
C LEU A 213 -12.33 2.75 12.68
N THR A 214 -13.17 3.69 13.13
CA THR A 214 -13.04 5.11 12.79
C THR A 214 -12.74 5.91 14.05
N ARG A 215 -11.94 6.97 13.92
CA ARG A 215 -11.57 7.82 15.07
C ARG A 215 -12.73 8.62 15.66
N GLU A 216 -13.91 8.62 15.05
CA GLU A 216 -15.09 9.32 15.54
C GLU A 216 -15.68 8.68 16.84
N SER A 217 -15.19 7.51 17.27
CA SER A 217 -15.68 6.79 18.46
C SER A 217 -14.87 6.99 19.76
N ALA A 218 -13.86 7.85 19.79
CA ALA A 218 -12.94 7.99 20.94
C ALA A 218 -13.18 9.25 21.81
N CYS A 219 -14.29 9.96 21.64
CA CYS A 219 -14.72 11.04 22.55
C CYS A 219 -16.05 10.64 23.20
N GLY A 220 -15.93 9.86 24.28
CA GLY A 220 -16.99 9.55 25.25
C GLY A 220 -16.38 9.52 26.64
#